data_AF-A0A8H8C985-F1
#
_entry.id   AF-A0A8H8C985-F1
#
_cell.length_a   1.000
_cell.length_b   1.000
_cell.length_c   1.000
_cell.angle_alpha   90.00
_cell.angle_beta   90.00
_cell.angle_gamma   90.00
#
_symmetry.space_group_name_H-M   'P 1'
#
loop_
_entity.id
_entity.type
_entity.pdbx_description
1 polymer ?
#
loop_
_entity_poly.entity_id
_entity_poly.type
_entity_poly.pdbx_seq_one_letter_code
_entity_poly.pdbx_strand_id
1 'polypeptide(L)'
;MNVFLGIAALRISQNNENFTIEATKFYNPSVNAVSRSIREGKVNGTEEWLLVLIAFMVIFETSRFELCSNVMLHLGGLAQLFHIRKLKQALPDQRRPFHRIAAEAFAYHLATYSILYSAHEIDGVAQQFTWLDLEGYDQVMPYPEASKLANSPILGLQFDLFKTIFEITRLSRHTPLKPSDLAIALDFKQQLDLIQQQVTQGLDFKDEEDEYESQEIALLYTLVTQIFLFKVMNPEVQVESLSQIQSFKVNDSVTQDNISDLTITLLLVGSVGTSRVTND
;
A
#
# COMPACT_ATOMS: atom_id res chain seq x y z
N MET A 1 18.49 15.56 9.96
CA MET A 1 18.41 15.61 11.43
C MET A 1 17.11 16.24 11.91
N ASN A 2 16.79 17.47 11.51
CA ASN A 2 15.60 18.18 12.00
C ASN A 2 14.26 17.45 11.74
N VAL A 3 14.01 16.83 10.58
CA VAL A 3 12.78 16.03 10.37
C VAL A 3 12.64 14.91 11.40
N PHE A 4 13.73 14.21 11.73
CA PHE A 4 13.72 13.16 12.76
C PHE A 4 13.39 13.73 14.15
N LEU A 5 13.96 14.89 14.51
CA LEU A 5 13.62 15.58 15.75
C LEU A 5 12.15 16.02 15.76
N GLY A 6 11.63 16.46 14.61
CA GLY A 6 10.21 16.77 14.45
C GLY A 6 9.32 15.57 14.72
N ILE A 7 9.62 14.42 14.14
CA ILE A 7 8.87 13.17 14.35
C ILE A 7 8.97 12.71 15.81
N ALA A 8 10.17 12.77 16.39
CA ALA A 8 10.36 12.41 17.80
C ALA A 8 9.54 13.32 18.73
N ALA A 9 9.58 14.64 18.51
CA ALA A 9 8.76 15.59 19.26
C ALA A 9 7.26 15.33 19.08
N LEU A 10 6.82 15.01 17.86
CA LEU A 10 5.43 14.66 17.57
C LEU A 10 4.99 13.37 18.29
N ARG A 11 5.87 12.37 18.37
CA ARG A 11 5.58 11.14 19.13
C ARG A 11 5.47 11.41 20.62
N ILE A 12 6.35 12.26 21.17
CA ILE A 12 6.29 12.68 22.57
C ILE A 12 5.00 13.49 22.82
N SER A 13 4.53 14.25 21.84
CA SER A 13 3.38 15.13 22.02
C SER A 13 2.07 14.40 22.27
N GLN A 14 1.99 13.12 21.91
CA GLN A 14 0.88 12.23 22.29
C GLN A 14 0.66 12.16 23.80
N ASN A 15 1.72 12.37 24.59
CA ASN A 15 1.66 12.40 26.06
C ASN A 15 1.88 13.82 26.63
N ASN A 16 2.27 14.79 25.80
CA ASN A 16 2.58 16.15 26.23
C ASN A 16 2.43 17.17 25.09
N GLU A 17 1.27 17.82 25.02
CA GLU A 17 0.87 18.73 23.92
C GLU A 17 1.88 19.85 23.64
N ASN A 18 2.72 20.24 24.60
CA ASN A 18 3.76 21.26 24.41
C ASN A 18 4.74 20.89 23.29
N PHE A 19 4.94 19.59 23.03
CA PHE A 19 5.86 19.13 21.99
C PHE A 19 5.28 19.20 20.57
N THR A 20 3.98 19.45 20.40
CA THR A 20 3.38 19.63 19.07
C THR A 20 3.93 20.88 18.37
N ILE A 21 4.14 21.96 19.14
CA ILE A 21 4.75 23.19 18.64
C ILE A 21 6.23 22.95 18.30
N GLU A 22 6.95 22.21 19.15
CA GLU A 22 8.36 21.86 18.91
C GLU A 22 8.53 20.99 17.66
N ALA A 23 7.64 20.02 17.44
CA ALA A 23 7.62 19.20 16.24
C ALA A 23 7.59 20.06 14.96
N THR A 24 6.70 21.05 14.95
CA THR A 24 6.55 21.99 13.82
C THR A 24 7.77 22.89 13.64
N LYS A 25 8.42 23.32 14.75
CA LYS A 25 9.66 24.12 14.71
C LYS A 25 10.83 23.38 14.06
N PHE A 26 10.90 22.06 14.15
CA PHE A 26 11.92 21.28 13.45
C PHE A 26 11.52 20.97 12.01
N TYR A 27 10.24 20.71 11.76
CA TYR A 27 9.73 20.30 10.46
C TYR A 27 9.75 21.42 9.41
N ASN A 28 9.14 22.58 9.70
CA ASN A 28 9.00 23.66 8.71
C ASN A 28 10.35 24.16 8.15
N PRO A 29 11.40 24.39 8.97
CA PRO A 29 12.71 24.75 8.45
C PRO A 29 13.33 23.67 7.55
N SER A 30 13.03 22.40 7.81
CA SER A 30 13.53 21.29 6.98
C SER A 30 12.90 21.30 5.59
N VAL A 31 11.58 21.49 5.51
CA VAL A 31 10.85 21.64 4.23
C VAL A 31 11.41 22.83 3.46
N ASN A 32 11.59 23.97 4.13
CA ASN A 32 12.14 25.18 3.50
C ASN A 32 13.58 24.98 3.00
N ALA A 33 14.42 24.28 3.76
CA ALA A 33 15.79 23.98 3.36
C ALA A 33 15.83 23.07 2.13
N VAL A 34 15.00 22.03 2.08
CA VAL A 34 14.87 21.14 0.91
C VAL A 34 14.37 21.90 -0.30
N SER A 35 13.27 22.65 -0.17
CA SER A 35 12.71 23.46 -1.26
C SER A 35 13.73 24.45 -1.83
N ARG A 36 14.52 25.09 -0.95
CA ARG A 36 15.60 25.99 -1.37
C ARG A 36 16.69 25.24 -2.14
N SER A 37 17.16 24.10 -1.63
CA SER A 37 18.19 23.29 -2.29
C SER A 37 17.76 22.82 -3.68
N ILE A 38 16.50 22.41 -3.84
CA ILE A 38 15.92 22.04 -5.15
C ILE A 38 15.89 23.24 -6.08
N ARG A 39 15.33 24.37 -5.63
CA ARG A 39 15.19 25.60 -6.44
C ARG A 39 16.52 26.18 -6.90
N GLU A 40 17.53 26.11 -6.04
CA GLU A 40 18.88 26.58 -6.34
C GLU A 40 19.70 25.57 -7.16
N GLY A 41 19.13 24.42 -7.53
CA GLY A 41 19.82 23.38 -8.31
C GLY A 41 20.98 22.72 -7.57
N LYS A 42 21.00 22.80 -6.23
CA LYS A 42 22.04 22.19 -5.38
C LYS A 42 21.88 20.68 -5.26
N VAL A 43 20.70 20.17 -5.60
CA VAL A 43 20.38 18.75 -5.68
C VAL A 43 19.92 18.40 -7.06
N ASN A 44 20.18 17.17 -7.47
CA ASN A 44 19.86 16.68 -8.80
C ASN A 44 18.87 15.49 -8.78
N GLY A 45 18.43 15.05 -7.60
CA GLY A 45 17.46 13.98 -7.40
C GLY A 45 18.08 12.59 -7.19
N THR A 46 19.40 12.43 -7.27
CA THR A 46 20.08 11.14 -7.01
C THR A 46 20.57 11.01 -5.56
N GLU A 47 20.45 12.06 -4.75
CA GLU A 47 20.93 12.08 -3.38
C GLU A 47 20.12 11.14 -2.48
N GLU A 48 20.79 10.18 -1.84
CA GLU A 48 20.14 9.22 -0.92
C GLU A 48 19.47 9.94 0.26
N TRP A 49 20.15 10.94 0.82
CA TRP A 49 19.62 11.70 1.96
C TRP A 49 18.33 12.42 1.60
N LEU A 50 18.14 12.83 0.34
CA LEU A 50 16.94 13.53 -0.10
C LEU A 50 15.75 12.56 -0.18
N LEU A 51 15.97 11.37 -0.76
CA LEU A 51 14.97 10.30 -0.81
C LEU A 51 14.47 9.95 0.61
N VAL A 52 15.41 9.70 1.52
CA VAL A 52 15.09 9.38 2.92
C VAL A 52 14.34 10.53 3.57
N LEU A 53 14.84 11.76 3.41
CA LEU A 53 14.25 12.92 4.05
C LEU A 53 12.79 13.15 3.66
N ILE A 54 12.44 13.00 2.37
CA ILE A 54 11.05 13.16 1.92
C ILE A 54 10.17 12.00 2.44
N ALA A 55 10.68 10.76 2.49
CA ALA A 55 9.96 9.64 3.09
C ALA A 55 9.63 9.90 4.58
N PHE A 56 10.55 10.48 5.34
CA PHE A 56 10.26 10.89 6.71
C PHE A 56 9.35 12.12 6.79
N MET A 57 9.34 13.02 5.80
CA MET A 57 8.35 14.10 5.74
C MET A 57 6.92 13.58 5.52
N VAL A 58 6.76 12.50 4.74
CA VAL A 58 5.48 11.76 4.64
C VAL A 58 5.08 11.28 6.04
N ILE A 59 5.94 10.53 6.73
CA ILE A 59 5.65 10.01 8.09
C ILE A 59 5.27 11.12 9.07
N PHE A 60 5.95 12.27 9.01
CA PHE A 60 5.62 13.42 9.85
C PHE A 60 4.19 13.93 9.58
N GLU A 61 3.85 14.15 8.31
CA GLU A 61 2.54 14.66 7.88
C GLU A 61 1.40 13.67 8.14
N THR A 62 1.67 12.37 8.11
CA THR A 62 0.70 11.32 8.43
C THR A 62 0.48 11.11 9.92
N SER A 63 1.49 11.46 10.73
CA SER A 63 1.44 11.32 12.18
C SER A 63 0.78 12.51 12.87
N ARG A 64 0.50 13.60 12.15
CA ARG A 64 -0.21 14.78 12.68
C ARG A 64 -1.70 14.61 12.55
N PHE A 65 -2.42 14.85 13.64
CA PHE A 65 -3.88 14.91 13.66
C PHE A 65 -4.37 16.32 13.28
N GLU A 66 -4.07 16.76 12.07
CA GLU A 66 -4.51 18.06 11.55
C GLU A 66 -5.33 17.91 10.26
N LEU A 67 -6.30 18.80 10.07
CA LEU A 67 -7.22 18.82 8.91
C LEU A 67 -6.51 19.10 7.57
N CYS A 68 -5.32 19.71 7.61
CA CYS A 68 -4.55 20.09 6.42
C CYS A 68 -3.18 19.40 6.45
N SER A 69 -3.10 18.19 5.90
CA SER A 69 -1.84 17.45 5.75
C SER A 69 -1.23 17.72 4.38
N ASN A 70 0.09 17.94 4.33
CA ASN A 70 0.81 18.06 3.06
C ASN A 70 1.30 16.70 2.53
N VAL A 71 0.79 15.57 3.04
CA VAL A 71 1.26 14.23 2.69
C VAL A 71 1.29 13.99 1.17
N MET A 72 0.28 14.44 0.42
CA MET A 72 0.22 14.27 -1.03
C MET A 72 1.34 15.02 -1.77
N LEU A 73 1.77 16.19 -1.26
CA LEU A 73 2.89 16.94 -1.83
C LEU A 73 4.22 16.17 -1.66
N HIS A 74 4.42 15.54 -0.50
CA HIS A 74 5.63 14.75 -0.26
C HIS A 74 5.62 13.42 -1.01
N LEU A 75 4.45 12.77 -1.14
CA LEU A 75 4.31 11.60 -2.01
C LEU A 75 4.57 11.95 -3.48
N GLY A 76 4.08 13.09 -3.98
CA GLY A 76 4.46 13.61 -5.30
C GLY A 76 5.97 13.86 -5.42
N GLY A 77 6.58 14.43 -4.38
CA GLY A 77 8.04 14.57 -4.32
C GLY A 77 8.79 13.24 -4.42
N LEU A 78 8.34 12.20 -3.71
CA LEU A 78 8.91 10.85 -3.82
C LEU A 78 8.71 10.24 -5.21
N ALA A 79 7.50 10.36 -5.78
CA ALA A 79 7.18 9.90 -7.12
C ALA A 79 8.17 10.48 -8.15
N GLN A 80 8.38 11.80 -8.12
CA GLN A 80 9.36 12.46 -8.99
C GLN A 80 10.79 12.00 -8.74
N LEU A 81 11.18 11.78 -7.47
CA LEU A 81 12.53 11.29 -7.16
C LEU A 81 12.76 9.90 -7.73
N PHE A 82 11.82 8.95 -7.54
CA PHE A 82 11.96 7.61 -8.13
C PHE A 82 12.07 7.68 -9.65
N HIS A 83 11.24 8.50 -10.29
CA HIS A 83 11.29 8.72 -11.73
C HIS A 83 12.64 9.29 -12.20
N ILE A 84 13.13 10.36 -11.56
CA ILE A 84 14.43 10.97 -11.88
C ILE A 84 15.57 9.97 -11.68
N ARG A 85 15.53 9.18 -10.62
CA ARG A 85 16.55 8.16 -10.34
C ARG A 85 16.56 7.07 -11.41
N LYS A 86 15.39 6.61 -11.86
CA LYS A 86 15.28 5.66 -12.98
C LYS A 86 15.88 6.25 -14.26
N LEU A 87 15.51 7.48 -14.63
CA LEU A 87 16.04 8.17 -15.80
C LEU A 87 17.57 8.34 -15.76
N LYS A 88 18.11 8.61 -14.57
CA LYS A 88 19.55 8.79 -14.34
C LYS A 88 20.30 7.48 -14.08
N GLN A 89 19.60 6.33 -14.12
CA GLN A 89 20.17 5.02 -13.80
C GLN A 89 20.82 4.99 -12.40
N ALA A 90 20.29 5.78 -11.46
CA ALA A 90 20.71 5.80 -10.06
C ALA A 90 20.06 4.63 -9.30
N LEU A 91 20.52 3.41 -9.63
CA LEU A 91 20.02 2.15 -9.08
C LEU A 91 20.11 2.13 -7.54
N PRO A 92 19.21 1.38 -6.87
CA PRO A 92 19.29 1.23 -5.43
C PRO A 92 20.53 0.42 -5.04
N ASP A 93 21.37 0.98 -4.17
CA ASP A 93 22.47 0.25 -3.52
C ASP A 93 21.91 -0.89 -2.66
N GLN A 94 22.35 -2.12 -2.97
CA GLN A 94 21.96 -3.36 -2.30
C GLN A 94 22.29 -3.38 -0.80
N ARG A 95 23.28 -2.61 -0.37
CA ARG A 95 23.73 -2.56 1.03
C ARG A 95 23.00 -1.49 1.85
N ARG A 96 22.16 -0.66 1.21
CA ARG A 96 21.50 0.48 1.84
C ARG A 96 20.04 0.16 2.14
N PRO A 97 19.66 -0.11 3.40
CA PRO A 97 18.28 -0.46 3.73
C PRO A 97 17.29 0.65 3.43
N PHE A 98 17.73 1.90 3.51
CA PHE A 98 16.88 3.06 3.29
C PHE A 98 16.31 3.17 1.88
N HIS A 99 16.94 2.59 0.86
CA HIS A 99 16.38 2.57 -0.49
C HIS A 99 15.11 1.72 -0.54
N ARG A 100 15.18 0.49 -0.01
CA ARG A 100 14.05 -0.41 0.08
C ARG A 100 12.96 0.17 0.99
N ILE A 101 13.33 0.63 2.19
CA ILE A 101 12.39 1.25 3.14
C ILE A 101 11.64 2.42 2.51
N ALA A 102 12.32 3.30 1.76
CA ALA A 102 11.66 4.44 1.12
C ALA A 102 10.68 4.01 0.02
N ALA A 103 11.04 3.03 -0.80
CA ALA A 103 10.16 2.51 -1.85
C ALA A 103 8.94 1.79 -1.27
N GLU A 104 9.15 0.99 -0.22
CA GLU A 104 8.08 0.31 0.49
C GLU A 104 7.13 1.29 1.19
N ALA A 105 7.67 2.27 1.92
CA ALA A 105 6.87 3.32 2.55
C ALA A 105 6.06 4.12 1.52
N PHE A 106 6.66 4.41 0.37
CA PHE A 106 5.95 5.05 -0.74
C PHE A 106 4.79 4.20 -1.25
N ALA A 107 5.02 2.92 -1.56
CA ALA A 107 3.97 2.01 -2.03
C ALA A 107 2.84 1.83 -0.99
N TYR A 108 3.20 1.64 0.28
CA TYR A 108 2.26 1.52 1.40
C TYR A 108 1.36 2.75 1.52
N HIS A 109 1.98 3.93 1.61
CA HIS A 109 1.24 5.17 1.80
C HIS A 109 0.42 5.53 0.57
N LEU A 110 0.94 5.28 -0.63
CA LEU A 110 0.20 5.54 -1.85
C LEU A 110 -1.06 4.67 -1.95
N ALA A 111 -0.95 3.36 -1.67
CA ALA A 111 -2.09 2.46 -1.63
C ALA A 111 -3.09 2.88 -0.54
N THR A 112 -2.63 3.11 0.68
CA THR A 112 -3.48 3.47 1.83
C THR A 112 -4.21 4.79 1.60
N TYR A 113 -3.50 5.84 1.17
CA TYR A 113 -4.10 7.16 1.00
C TYR A 113 -4.93 7.29 -0.28
N SER A 114 -4.76 6.40 -1.26
CA SER A 114 -5.66 6.38 -2.42
C SER A 114 -7.12 6.17 -2.05
N ILE A 115 -7.38 5.53 -0.91
CA ILE A 115 -8.72 5.27 -0.36
C ILE A 115 -9.28 6.53 0.34
N LEU A 116 -8.41 7.34 0.94
CA LEU A 116 -8.78 8.43 1.84
C LEU A 116 -8.80 9.82 1.18
N TYR A 117 -8.01 10.02 0.12
CA TYR A 117 -7.84 11.32 -0.53
C TYR A 117 -8.66 11.44 -1.82
N SER A 118 -8.83 12.69 -2.28
CA SER A 118 -9.59 13.00 -3.49
C SER A 118 -8.94 12.41 -4.75
N ALA A 119 -9.76 12.15 -5.77
CA ALA A 119 -9.28 11.64 -7.06
C ALA A 119 -8.21 12.55 -7.67
N HIS A 120 -8.44 13.87 -7.64
CA HIS A 120 -7.54 14.87 -8.18
C HIS A 120 -6.15 14.82 -7.55
N GLU A 121 -6.05 14.72 -6.23
CA GLU A 121 -4.76 14.67 -5.54
C GLU A 121 -3.99 13.38 -5.85
N ILE A 122 -4.70 12.25 -5.83
CA ILE A 122 -4.10 10.93 -6.09
C ILE A 122 -3.66 10.81 -7.54
N ASP A 123 -4.47 11.26 -8.50
CA ASP A 123 -4.09 11.24 -9.91
C ASP A 123 -2.96 12.24 -10.19
N GLY A 124 -2.89 13.34 -9.44
CA GLY A 124 -1.76 14.28 -9.48
C GLY A 124 -0.42 13.61 -9.10
N VAL A 125 -0.41 12.71 -8.11
CA VAL A 125 0.77 11.90 -7.78
C VAL A 125 1.02 10.81 -8.83
N ALA A 126 -0.03 10.10 -9.26
CA ALA A 126 0.07 9.01 -10.23
C ALA A 126 0.63 9.45 -11.59
N GLN A 127 0.44 10.72 -11.98
CA GLN A 127 1.01 11.27 -13.22
C GLN A 127 2.51 11.52 -13.14
N GLN A 128 3.11 11.52 -11.96
CA GLN A 128 4.52 11.88 -11.75
C GLN A 128 5.47 10.68 -11.77
N PHE A 129 4.94 9.45 -11.79
CA PHE A 129 5.74 8.23 -11.83
C PHE A 129 4.96 7.08 -12.48
N THR A 130 5.67 5.97 -12.72
CA THR A 130 5.10 4.68 -13.08
C THR A 130 5.65 3.62 -12.13
N TRP A 131 4.96 2.49 -11.97
CA TRP A 131 5.46 1.39 -11.14
C TRP A 131 6.82 0.84 -11.59
N LEU A 132 7.22 1.06 -12.86
CA LEU A 132 8.56 0.71 -13.37
C LEU A 132 9.67 1.57 -12.76
N ASP A 133 9.35 2.74 -12.21
CA ASP A 133 10.31 3.60 -11.51
C ASP A 133 10.74 2.99 -10.16
N LEU A 134 9.96 2.04 -9.62
CA LEU A 134 10.28 1.29 -8.41
C LEU A 134 10.93 -0.08 -8.69
N GLU A 135 11.15 -0.42 -9.96
CA GLU A 135 11.73 -1.71 -10.35
C GLU A 135 13.13 -1.91 -9.73
N GLY A 136 13.34 -3.07 -9.09
CA GLY A 136 14.61 -3.45 -8.48
C GLY A 136 14.75 -3.07 -7.02
N TYR A 137 13.87 -2.22 -6.48
CA TYR A 137 13.86 -1.89 -5.04
C TYR A 137 13.37 -3.06 -4.17
N ASP A 138 12.47 -3.89 -4.69
CA ASP A 138 11.96 -5.11 -4.07
C ASP A 138 13.01 -6.23 -3.99
N GLN A 139 14.05 -6.15 -4.82
CA GLN A 139 15.18 -7.09 -4.85
C GLN A 139 16.34 -6.66 -3.93
N VAL A 140 16.27 -5.47 -3.34
CA VAL A 140 17.30 -4.98 -2.42
C VAL A 140 17.28 -5.83 -1.15
N MET A 141 18.40 -6.49 -0.85
CA MET A 141 18.57 -7.34 0.34
C MET A 141 19.74 -6.81 1.21
N PRO A 142 19.52 -5.74 2.00
CA PRO A 142 20.55 -5.13 2.84
C PRO A 142 21.10 -6.08 3.90
N TYR A 143 20.30 -7.07 4.29
CA TYR A 143 20.66 -8.14 5.21
C TYR A 143 20.51 -9.49 4.48
N PRO A 144 21.51 -9.92 3.69
CA PRO A 144 21.41 -11.11 2.85
C PRO A 144 21.14 -12.41 3.62
N GLU A 145 21.57 -12.47 4.88
CA GLU A 145 21.36 -13.62 5.78
C GLU A 145 19.93 -13.69 6.34
N ALA A 146 19.14 -12.63 6.19
CA ALA A 146 17.76 -12.57 6.67
C ALA A 146 16.78 -12.95 5.55
N SER A 147 15.58 -13.40 5.92
CA SER A 147 14.54 -13.77 4.95
C SER A 147 14.11 -12.58 4.08
N LYS A 148 13.48 -12.86 2.93
CA LYS A 148 12.94 -11.80 2.06
C LYS A 148 11.89 -10.94 2.79
N LEU A 149 11.12 -11.56 3.68
CA LEU A 149 10.13 -10.90 4.54
C LEU A 149 10.82 -9.99 5.57
N ALA A 150 11.85 -10.47 6.25
CA ALA A 150 12.61 -9.67 7.21
C ALA A 150 13.35 -8.48 6.55
N ASN A 151 13.71 -8.60 5.27
CA ASN A 151 14.24 -7.48 4.49
C ASN A 151 13.14 -6.52 3.99
N SER A 152 11.85 -6.81 4.25
CA SER A 152 10.65 -6.03 3.86
C SER A 152 10.00 -5.33 5.05
N PRO A 153 10.70 -4.45 5.78
CA PRO A 153 10.27 -4.02 7.11
C PRO A 153 9.01 -3.13 7.12
N ILE A 154 8.59 -2.57 5.98
CA ILE A 154 7.41 -1.71 5.92
C ILE A 154 6.22 -2.44 5.31
N LEU A 155 6.40 -3.12 4.17
CA LEU A 155 5.29 -3.85 3.56
C LEU A 155 5.04 -5.19 4.24
N GLY A 156 6.09 -5.87 4.71
CA GLY A 156 6.03 -7.27 5.15
C GLY A 156 5.56 -8.25 4.06
N LEU A 157 5.39 -7.76 2.82
CA LEU A 157 4.61 -8.36 1.74
C LEU A 157 5.17 -7.95 0.37
N GLN A 158 4.60 -8.49 -0.71
CA GLN A 158 5.00 -8.18 -2.08
C GLN A 158 4.49 -6.80 -2.54
N PHE A 159 5.32 -6.05 -3.27
CA PHE A 159 4.97 -4.76 -3.88
C PHE A 159 3.73 -4.84 -4.77
N ASP A 160 3.57 -5.95 -5.50
CA ASP A 160 2.48 -6.13 -6.46
C ASP A 160 1.09 -6.08 -5.79
N LEU A 161 0.97 -6.51 -4.53
CA LEU A 161 -0.30 -6.40 -3.81
C LEU A 161 -0.68 -4.93 -3.57
N PHE A 162 0.26 -4.09 -3.12
CA PHE A 162 0.02 -2.66 -2.87
C PHE A 162 -0.21 -1.88 -4.17
N LYS A 163 0.51 -2.24 -5.23
CA LYS A 163 0.24 -1.75 -6.58
C LYS A 163 -1.19 -2.09 -7.01
N THR A 164 -1.60 -3.34 -6.82
CA THR A 164 -2.95 -3.81 -7.17
C THR A 164 -4.03 -3.07 -6.39
N ILE A 165 -3.86 -2.91 -5.07
CA ILE A 165 -4.75 -2.12 -4.21
C ILE A 165 -4.89 -0.68 -4.73
N PHE A 166 -3.76 -0.04 -5.03
CA PHE A 166 -3.75 1.33 -5.55
C PHE A 166 -4.52 1.46 -6.87
N GLU A 167 -4.23 0.61 -7.86
CA GLU A 167 -4.86 0.71 -9.18
C GLU A 167 -6.34 0.34 -9.15
N ILE A 168 -6.74 -0.65 -8.34
CA ILE A 168 -8.16 -0.97 -8.14
C ILE A 168 -8.87 0.21 -7.47
N THR A 169 -8.22 0.88 -6.51
CA THR A 169 -8.80 2.06 -5.86
C THR A 169 -8.99 3.21 -6.85
N ARG A 170 -8.09 3.39 -7.81
CA ARG A 170 -8.28 4.36 -8.89
C ARG A 170 -9.38 3.95 -9.85
N LEU A 171 -9.41 2.68 -10.26
CA LEU A 171 -10.44 2.10 -11.12
C LEU A 171 -11.84 2.24 -10.51
N SER A 172 -11.96 2.12 -9.19
CA SER A 172 -13.24 2.25 -8.47
C SER A 172 -13.94 3.58 -8.72
N ARG A 173 -13.20 4.64 -9.07
CA ARG A 173 -13.73 5.98 -9.37
C ARG A 173 -14.41 6.07 -10.73
N HIS A 174 -14.24 5.06 -11.57
CA HIS A 174 -14.93 4.94 -12.86
C HIS A 174 -16.26 4.20 -12.74
N THR A 175 -16.74 3.92 -11.53
CA THR A 175 -18.00 3.19 -11.32
C THR A 175 -19.21 4.04 -11.72
N PRO A 176 -20.15 3.54 -12.56
CA PRO A 176 -20.17 2.21 -13.17
C PRO A 176 -19.16 2.05 -14.32
N LEU A 177 -18.44 0.93 -14.32
CA LEU A 177 -17.32 0.66 -15.23
C LEU A 177 -17.76 0.63 -16.70
N LYS A 178 -16.94 1.20 -17.58
CA LYS A 178 -17.08 1.04 -19.04
C LYS A 178 -16.53 -0.33 -19.47
N PRO A 179 -16.84 -0.82 -20.69
CA PRO A 179 -16.31 -2.11 -21.17
C PRO A 179 -14.77 -2.22 -21.13
N SER A 180 -14.05 -1.13 -21.39
CA SER A 180 -12.59 -1.10 -21.29
C SER A 180 -12.10 -1.23 -19.84
N ASP A 181 -12.79 -0.58 -18.90
CA ASP A 181 -12.47 -0.66 -17.47
C ASP A 181 -12.80 -2.04 -16.90
N LEU A 182 -13.85 -2.69 -17.41
CA LEU A 182 -14.24 -4.04 -17.00
C LEU A 182 -13.17 -5.09 -17.37
N ALA A 183 -12.54 -4.96 -18.54
CA ALA A 183 -11.44 -5.83 -18.93
C ALA A 183 -10.25 -5.72 -17.96
N ILE A 184 -9.93 -4.48 -17.53
CA ILE A 184 -8.90 -4.20 -16.54
C ILE A 184 -9.29 -4.79 -15.17
N ALA A 185 -10.55 -4.63 -14.76
CA ALA A 185 -11.06 -5.20 -13.50
C ALA A 185 -10.94 -6.74 -13.48
N LEU A 186 -11.22 -7.41 -14.61
CA LEU A 186 -11.10 -8.86 -14.73
C LEU A 186 -9.64 -9.33 -14.62
N ASP A 187 -8.70 -8.57 -15.19
CA ASP A 187 -7.26 -8.85 -15.04
C ASP A 187 -6.83 -8.73 -13.57
N PHE A 188 -7.23 -7.66 -12.87
CA PHE A 188 -6.97 -7.53 -11.44
C PHE A 188 -7.59 -8.64 -10.60
N LYS A 189 -8.79 -9.11 -10.96
CA LYS A 189 -9.41 -10.26 -10.30
C LYS A 189 -8.53 -11.50 -10.43
N GLN A 190 -8.03 -11.79 -11.63
CA GLN A 190 -7.13 -12.94 -11.86
C GLN A 190 -5.82 -12.81 -11.08
N GLN A 191 -5.24 -11.59 -11.03
CA GLN A 191 -4.04 -11.33 -10.24
C GLN A 191 -4.27 -11.58 -8.74
N LEU A 192 -5.40 -11.11 -8.18
CA LEU A 192 -5.74 -11.34 -6.78
C LEU A 192 -6.01 -12.82 -6.49
N ASP A 193 -6.68 -13.53 -7.40
CA ASP A 193 -6.93 -14.98 -7.27
C ASP A 193 -5.59 -15.76 -7.24
N LEU A 194 -4.60 -15.35 -8.06
CA LEU A 194 -3.26 -15.93 -8.05
C LEU A 194 -2.51 -15.63 -6.73
N ILE A 195 -2.55 -14.37 -6.26
CA ILE A 195 -1.92 -13.97 -5.00
C ILE A 195 -2.53 -14.75 -3.83
N GLN A 196 -3.85 -14.87 -3.78
CA GLN A 196 -4.55 -15.64 -2.76
C GLN A 196 -4.06 -17.11 -2.74
N GLN A 197 -3.99 -17.76 -3.91
CA GLN A 197 -3.51 -19.14 -4.01
C GLN A 197 -2.07 -19.28 -3.48
N GLN A 198 -1.18 -18.35 -3.83
CA GLN A 198 0.22 -18.37 -3.38
C GLN A 198 0.33 -18.17 -1.86
N VAL A 199 -0.45 -17.24 -1.31
CA VAL A 199 -0.45 -16.96 0.14
C VAL A 199 -1.02 -18.14 0.93
N THR A 200 -2.15 -18.71 0.49
CA THR A 200 -2.76 -19.88 1.16
C THR A 200 -1.84 -21.09 1.13
N GLN A 201 -1.21 -21.39 0.00
CA GLN A 201 -0.19 -22.44 -0.06
C GLN A 201 0.96 -22.15 0.90
N GLY A 202 1.36 -20.89 1.04
CA GLY A 202 2.41 -20.48 1.97
C GLY A 202 2.12 -20.79 3.44
N LEU A 203 0.84 -20.77 3.85
CA LEU A 203 0.39 -21.02 5.22
C LEU A 203 0.44 -22.52 5.58
N ASP A 204 0.24 -23.40 4.61
CA ASP A 204 0.20 -24.86 4.83
C ASP A 204 1.60 -25.47 5.13
N PHE A 205 2.68 -24.73 4.93
CA PHE A 205 4.05 -25.28 4.91
C PHE A 205 5.06 -24.61 5.87
N LYS A 206 4.65 -23.76 6.82
CA LYS A 206 5.59 -22.97 7.63
C LYS A 206 5.41 -23.10 9.14
N ASP A 207 6.53 -23.36 9.81
CA ASP A 207 6.65 -23.53 11.27
C ASP A 207 7.10 -22.24 12.00
N GLU A 208 7.42 -21.15 11.29
CA GLU A 208 7.90 -19.89 11.90
C GLU A 208 6.77 -18.87 12.10
N GLU A 209 6.58 -18.42 13.35
CA GLU A 209 5.47 -17.56 13.81
C GLU A 209 5.41 -16.20 13.06
N ASP A 210 6.54 -15.52 12.86
CA ASP A 210 6.60 -14.22 12.18
C ASP A 210 6.21 -14.29 10.68
N GLU A 211 6.57 -15.40 10.02
CA GLU A 211 6.24 -15.60 8.60
C GLU A 211 4.76 -15.98 8.42
N TYR A 212 4.19 -16.67 9.41
CA TYR A 212 2.77 -17.00 9.47
C TYR A 212 1.91 -15.73 9.63
N GLU A 213 2.22 -14.84 10.58
CA GLU A 213 1.49 -13.57 10.77
C GLU A 213 1.53 -12.71 9.49
N SER A 214 2.70 -12.61 8.86
CA SER A 214 2.86 -11.86 7.61
C SER A 214 1.95 -12.41 6.49
N GLN A 215 1.81 -13.73 6.38
CA GLN A 215 0.93 -14.36 5.39
C GLN A 215 -0.56 -14.17 5.70
N GLU A 216 -0.95 -14.23 6.98
CA GLU A 216 -2.33 -13.92 7.39
C GLU A 216 -2.70 -12.47 7.04
N ILE A 217 -1.79 -11.53 7.30
CA ILE A 217 -1.96 -10.13 6.89
C ILE A 217 -2.09 -10.04 5.37
N ALA A 218 -1.23 -10.72 4.60
CA ALA A 218 -1.32 -10.77 3.14
C ALA A 218 -2.69 -11.24 2.65
N LEU A 219 -3.20 -12.31 3.25
CA LEU A 219 -4.47 -12.91 2.93
C LEU A 219 -5.61 -11.93 3.23
N LEU A 220 -5.56 -11.23 4.37
CA LEU A 220 -6.54 -10.23 4.74
C LEU A 220 -6.57 -9.07 3.73
N TYR A 221 -5.41 -8.50 3.38
CA TYR A 221 -5.33 -7.45 2.35
C TYR A 221 -5.89 -7.95 1.00
N THR A 222 -5.55 -9.17 0.60
CA THR A 222 -6.02 -9.77 -0.67
C THR A 222 -7.54 -9.93 -0.68
N LEU A 223 -8.12 -10.51 0.38
CA LEU A 223 -9.56 -10.75 0.48
C LEU A 223 -10.36 -9.45 0.54
N VAL A 224 -9.91 -8.46 1.33
CA VAL A 224 -10.55 -7.14 1.39
C VAL A 224 -10.53 -6.48 0.00
N THR A 225 -9.42 -6.61 -0.72
CA THR A 225 -9.29 -6.05 -2.07
C THR A 225 -10.19 -6.76 -3.07
N GLN A 226 -10.34 -8.09 -3.00
CA GLN A 226 -11.28 -8.84 -3.82
C GLN A 226 -12.73 -8.43 -3.56
N ILE A 227 -13.13 -8.27 -2.30
CA ILE A 227 -14.47 -7.80 -1.93
C ILE A 227 -14.71 -6.39 -2.50
N PHE A 228 -13.73 -5.50 -2.36
CA PHE A 228 -13.82 -4.15 -2.88
C PHE A 228 -13.93 -4.14 -4.42
N LEU A 229 -13.09 -4.89 -5.13
CA LEU A 229 -13.15 -5.04 -6.58
C LEU A 229 -14.49 -5.62 -7.04
N PHE A 230 -15.01 -6.63 -6.33
CA PHE A 230 -16.32 -7.21 -6.63
C PHE A 230 -17.44 -6.16 -6.55
N LYS A 231 -17.40 -5.29 -5.53
CA LYS A 231 -18.35 -4.19 -5.39
C LYS A 231 -18.20 -3.14 -6.49
N VAL A 232 -16.98 -2.86 -6.95
CA VAL A 232 -16.70 -1.97 -8.09
C VAL A 232 -17.28 -2.54 -9.39
N MET A 233 -17.12 -3.84 -9.62
CA MET A 233 -17.65 -4.52 -10.81
C MET A 233 -19.18 -4.68 -10.78
N ASN A 234 -19.78 -4.69 -9.57
CA ASN A 234 -21.21 -4.92 -9.36
C ASN A 234 -21.80 -3.86 -8.41
N PRO A 235 -21.92 -2.59 -8.85
CA PRO A 235 -22.33 -1.50 -7.96
C PRO A 235 -23.73 -1.69 -7.35
N GLU A 236 -24.61 -2.42 -8.04
CA GLU A 236 -25.99 -2.72 -7.62
C GLU A 236 -26.09 -3.68 -6.42
N VAL A 237 -25.04 -4.46 -6.13
CA VAL A 237 -25.04 -5.43 -5.02
C VAL A 237 -25.08 -4.69 -3.69
N GLN A 238 -26.19 -4.73 -2.97
CA GLN A 238 -26.31 -4.10 -1.65
C GLN A 238 -25.63 -4.96 -0.57
N VAL A 239 -25.16 -4.33 0.51
CA VAL A 239 -24.41 -5.02 1.59
C VAL A 239 -25.20 -6.17 2.22
N GLU A 240 -26.54 -6.08 2.23
CA GLU A 240 -27.43 -7.14 2.75
C GLU A 240 -27.38 -8.43 1.91
N SER A 241 -27.07 -8.33 0.62
CA SER A 241 -26.85 -9.47 -0.27
C SER A 241 -25.45 -10.09 -0.18
N LEU A 242 -24.53 -9.48 0.60
CA LEU A 242 -23.21 -10.04 0.91
C LEU A 242 -23.25 -11.10 2.02
N SER A 243 -24.42 -11.39 2.59
CA SER A 243 -24.64 -12.55 3.48
C SER A 243 -24.35 -13.91 2.81
N GLN A 244 -24.13 -13.91 1.49
CA GLN A 244 -23.67 -15.07 0.71
C GLN A 244 -22.14 -15.14 0.54
N ILE A 245 -21.38 -14.13 0.97
CA ILE A 245 -19.93 -14.25 1.15
C ILE A 245 -19.73 -15.01 2.45
N GLN A 246 -19.43 -16.31 2.34
CA GLN A 246 -19.19 -17.17 3.49
C GLN A 246 -18.15 -16.54 4.43
N SER A 247 -18.50 -16.57 5.71
CA SER A 247 -17.80 -15.93 6.81
C SER A 247 -16.34 -16.31 6.92
N PHE A 248 -15.53 -15.32 7.28
CA PHE A 248 -14.20 -15.49 7.85
C PHE A 248 -14.34 -16.30 9.14
N LYS A 249 -13.97 -17.58 9.13
CA LYS A 249 -13.70 -18.35 10.35
C LYS A 249 -12.20 -18.58 10.43
N VAL A 250 -11.50 -17.73 11.16
CA VAL A 250 -10.26 -18.14 11.83
C VAL A 250 -10.73 -19.01 12.99
N ASN A 251 -10.48 -20.31 12.94
CA ASN A 251 -10.77 -21.19 14.06
C ASN A 251 -9.71 -20.93 15.14
N ASP A 252 -10.07 -20.17 16.17
CA ASP A 252 -9.40 -20.23 17.47
C ASP A 252 -9.65 -21.61 18.09
N SER A 253 -8.87 -22.61 17.69
CA SER A 253 -8.76 -23.85 18.46
C SER A 253 -7.45 -24.55 18.17
N VAL A 254 -6.40 -24.14 18.89
CA VAL A 254 -5.31 -25.03 19.23
C VAL A 254 -5.88 -26.13 20.13
N THR A 255 -6.14 -27.30 19.56
CA THR A 255 -5.96 -28.58 20.24
C THR A 255 -5.51 -29.62 19.24
N GLN A 256 -4.48 -30.36 19.65
CA GLN A 256 -3.75 -31.39 18.95
C GLN A 256 -4.65 -32.42 18.25
N ASP A 257 -4.15 -32.87 17.09
CA ASP A 257 -4.56 -34.01 16.27
C ASP A 257 -5.55 -33.73 15.12
N ASN A 258 -4.98 -33.84 13.91
CA ASN A 258 -5.56 -33.82 12.56
C ASN A 258 -5.62 -32.46 11.84
N ILE A 259 -4.44 -32.03 11.36
CA ILE A 259 -4.32 -31.04 10.28
C ILE A 259 -4.45 -31.78 8.94
N SER A 260 -5.67 -31.86 8.43
CA SER A 260 -5.94 -32.21 7.04
C SER A 260 -7.33 -31.67 6.72
N ASP A 261 -7.37 -30.48 6.11
CA ASP A 261 -8.48 -29.88 5.34
C ASP A 261 -8.70 -28.41 5.70
N LEU A 262 -7.85 -27.53 5.16
CA LEU A 262 -8.19 -26.11 4.98
C LEU A 262 -8.39 -25.86 3.48
N THR A 263 -9.63 -26.03 3.00
CA THR A 263 -10.00 -25.66 1.62
C THR A 263 -10.94 -24.45 1.67
N ILE A 264 -10.46 -23.27 1.25
CA ILE A 264 -11.29 -22.08 1.08
C ILE A 264 -11.80 -22.05 -0.36
N THR A 265 -13.08 -22.38 -0.56
CA THR A 265 -13.76 -22.23 -1.86
C THR A 265 -14.71 -21.04 -1.79
N LEU A 266 -14.41 -19.97 -2.53
CA LEU A 266 -15.33 -18.83 -2.67
C LEU A 266 -16.40 -19.20 -3.72
N LEU A 267 -17.51 -19.79 -3.28
CA LEU A 267 -18.66 -20.12 -4.13
C LEU A 267 -19.56 -18.89 -4.27
N LEU A 268 -19.43 -18.17 -5.40
CA LEU A 268 -20.37 -17.13 -5.82
C LEU A 268 -21.63 -17.78 -6.39
N VAL A 269 -22.71 -17.84 -5.61
CA VAL A 269 -24.03 -18.23 -6.12
C VAL A 269 -24.66 -17.02 -6.82
N GLY A 270 -24.48 -16.95 -8.14
CA GLY A 270 -25.27 -16.02 -8.97
C GLY A 270 -26.72 -16.47 -8.99
N SER A 271 -27.61 -15.72 -8.33
CA SER A 271 -29.05 -15.87 -8.54
C SER A 271 -29.39 -15.36 -9.94
N VAL A 272 -29.52 -16.29 -10.89
CA VAL A 272 -30.19 -16.01 -12.17
C VAL A 272 -31.67 -15.91 -11.87
N GLY A 273 -32.15 -14.68 -11.64
CA GLY A 273 -33.58 -14.39 -11.57
C GLY A 273 -34.23 -14.71 -12.91
N THR A 274 -34.93 -15.83 -12.98
CA THR A 274 -35.86 -16.10 -14.08
C THR A 274 -37.10 -15.22 -13.90
N SER A 275 -37.15 -14.09 -14.60
CA SER A 275 -38.36 -13.29 -14.72
C SER A 275 -39.41 -14.10 -15.50
N ARG A 276 -40.37 -14.66 -14.78
CA ARG A 276 -41.57 -15.26 -15.36
C ARG A 276 -42.53 -14.11 -15.72
N VAL A 277 -42.61 -13.77 -17.00
CA VAL A 277 -43.64 -12.87 -17.52
C VAL A 277 -44.97 -13.61 -17.46
N THR A 278 -45.87 -13.20 -16.57
CA THR A 278 -47.29 -13.53 -16.66
C THR A 278 -47.94 -12.47 -17.54
N ASN A 279 -48.46 -12.91 -18.69
CA ASN A 279 -49.36 -12.08 -19.50
C ASN A 279 -50.72 -12.01 -18.80
N ASP A 280 -51.21 -10.79 -18.60
CA ASP A 280 -52.64 -10.51 -18.54
C ASP A 280 -53.25 -10.56 -19.96
#